data_AF-A0A7Z2KU18-F1
#
_entry.id   AF-A0A7Z2KU18-F1
#
_cell.length_a   1.000
_cell.length_b   1.000
_cell.length_c   1.000
_cell.angle_alpha   90.00
_cell.angle_beta   90.00
_cell.angle_gamma   90.00
#
_symmetry.space_group_name_H-M   'P 1'
#
loop_
_entity.id
_entity.type
_entity.pdbx_description
1 polymer ?
#
loop_
_entity_poly.entity_id
_entity_poly.type
_entity_poly.pdbx_seq_one_letter_code
_entity_poly.pdbx_strand_id
1 'polypeptide(L)'
;MSWNALENAANRTLFFGGEVGSVQDAKVSIDHFPAAFHAKFPDPIFFYRELTEVEAYDFMANRRLHTWAMQNTMLMANGTALRGAVMKEGAAVPGLTAGFVSEDEGITLTKLSEILAYDVFEDQERFHGLTLREWVRGYYALGLMAAAKQDDSCLVTFEKSEIEQGLRDYKLPEECIPTLIHHLTFGQDSRDLYDSPLIHSEDGKYTLFANVLKTCNVTNVLFSRLSSLTTQFDKKGKGFESRVVSSFVKWGYPCKFTKFKIDGAEYEYDALVLIDDTLLLIECKNNLLSSNNAVQAFRYSESIDENVEQIKRLERGLRERPDVVESLFRRKLDDLTLVPVMLNSMTYSRGPVEGVYISDWSALSKFFTESTISRFGLQNGKKVNKQTIHTLWKGKRPTAKELLDYLAMPIQLKLMGKHLRCKYFDRPMSESSIFFAQELDVDEEKMLKARGVPLAKKAGKKKIKTRHKKR
;
A
#
# COMPACT_ATOMS: atom_id res chain seq x y z
N MET A 1 -3.04 -7.44 -21.25
CA MET A 1 -3.76 -6.38 -20.50
C MET A 1 -5.28 -6.59 -20.49
N SER A 2 -5.92 -6.97 -21.59
CA SER A 2 -7.38 -7.22 -21.63
C SER A 2 -7.82 -8.40 -20.76
N TRP A 3 -7.02 -9.46 -20.66
CA TRP A 3 -7.38 -10.66 -19.88
C TRP A 3 -7.53 -10.40 -18.38
N ASN A 4 -6.54 -9.77 -17.72
CA ASN A 4 -6.66 -9.41 -16.30
C ASN A 4 -7.83 -8.44 -16.03
N ALA A 5 -8.13 -7.55 -16.99
CA ALA A 5 -9.27 -6.65 -16.89
C ALA A 5 -10.59 -7.42 -16.98
N LEU A 6 -10.69 -8.41 -17.87
CA LEU A 6 -11.85 -9.28 -17.99
C LEU A 6 -12.04 -10.12 -16.73
N GLU A 7 -10.99 -10.76 -16.24
CA GLU A 7 -11.02 -11.56 -15.00
C GLU A 7 -11.46 -10.70 -13.81
N ASN A 8 -10.90 -9.50 -13.66
CA ASN A 8 -11.31 -8.59 -12.61
C ASN A 8 -12.75 -8.11 -12.77
N ALA A 9 -13.21 -7.82 -14.00
CA ALA A 9 -14.59 -7.43 -14.26
C ALA A 9 -15.57 -8.56 -13.91
N ALA A 10 -15.29 -9.78 -14.38
CA ALA A 10 -16.09 -10.97 -14.09
C ALA A 10 -16.15 -11.25 -12.58
N ASN A 11 -15.00 -11.19 -11.89
CA ASN A 11 -14.97 -11.37 -10.44
C ASN A 11 -15.75 -10.26 -9.72
N ARG A 12 -15.64 -8.98 -10.14
CA ARG A 12 -16.43 -7.92 -9.51
C ARG A 12 -17.93 -8.11 -9.70
N THR A 13 -18.33 -8.50 -10.91
CA THR A 13 -19.72 -8.88 -11.20
C THR A 13 -20.17 -10.02 -10.29
N LEU A 14 -19.36 -11.07 -10.11
CA LEU A 14 -19.71 -12.20 -9.26
C LEU A 14 -19.81 -11.84 -7.77
N PHE A 15 -18.80 -11.17 -7.21
CA PHE A 15 -18.69 -10.93 -5.77
C PHE A 15 -19.47 -9.70 -5.29
N PHE A 16 -19.80 -8.76 -6.16
CA PHE A 16 -20.50 -7.51 -5.79
C PHE A 16 -21.87 -7.37 -6.47
N GLY A 17 -22.51 -8.49 -6.81
CA GLY A 17 -23.92 -8.51 -7.25
C GLY A 17 -24.16 -7.84 -8.60
N GLY A 18 -23.28 -8.09 -9.57
CA GLY A 18 -23.43 -7.61 -10.94
C GLY A 18 -24.03 -8.63 -11.90
N GLU A 19 -24.26 -8.18 -13.12
CA GLU A 19 -24.75 -8.98 -14.24
C GLU A 19 -23.88 -8.76 -15.49
N VAL A 20 -24.06 -9.66 -16.46
CA VAL A 20 -23.44 -9.57 -17.79
C VAL A 20 -24.56 -9.50 -18.83
N GLY A 21 -24.50 -8.51 -19.71
CA GLY A 21 -25.56 -8.30 -20.68
C GLY A 21 -25.20 -7.34 -21.80
N SER A 22 -26.23 -6.86 -22.48
CA SER A 22 -26.15 -5.91 -23.58
C SER A 22 -26.02 -4.46 -23.09
N VAL A 23 -25.87 -3.54 -24.04
CA VAL A 23 -25.89 -2.10 -23.76
C VAL A 23 -27.23 -1.63 -23.18
N GLN A 24 -28.34 -2.26 -23.58
CA GLN A 24 -29.67 -1.99 -23.05
C GLN A 24 -29.79 -2.42 -21.59
N ASP A 25 -29.27 -3.61 -21.27
CA ASP A 25 -29.28 -4.15 -19.90
C ASP A 25 -28.46 -3.27 -18.95
N ALA A 26 -27.28 -2.83 -19.41
CA ALA A 26 -26.39 -1.94 -18.67
C ALA A 26 -26.90 -0.49 -18.55
N LYS A 27 -27.94 -0.11 -19.32
CA LYS A 27 -28.51 1.25 -19.39
C LYS A 27 -27.46 2.33 -19.72
N VAL A 28 -26.55 2.04 -20.65
CA VAL A 28 -25.48 2.94 -21.10
C VAL A 28 -25.75 3.42 -22.51
N SER A 29 -25.32 4.64 -22.89
CA SER A 29 -25.30 5.07 -24.29
C SER A 29 -23.90 4.91 -24.89
N ILE A 30 -23.85 4.27 -26.06
CA ILE A 30 -22.64 4.11 -26.89
C ILE A 30 -22.67 4.97 -28.16
N ASP A 31 -23.61 5.90 -28.28
CA ASP A 31 -23.84 6.70 -29.50
C ASP A 31 -22.69 7.67 -29.82
N HIS A 32 -21.80 7.88 -28.84
CA HIS A 32 -20.61 8.69 -29.01
C HIS A 32 -19.51 7.98 -29.81
N PHE A 33 -19.61 6.67 -30.02
CA PHE A 33 -18.70 5.92 -30.88
C PHE A 33 -19.05 6.11 -32.37
N PRO A 34 -18.05 6.16 -33.28
CA PRO A 34 -18.31 6.34 -34.70
C PRO A 34 -18.95 5.07 -35.33
N ALA A 35 -19.63 5.22 -36.46
CA ALA A 35 -20.25 4.08 -37.16
C ALA A 35 -19.29 2.90 -37.44
N ALA A 36 -18.02 3.18 -37.72
CA ALA A 36 -16.99 2.15 -37.90
C ALA A 36 -16.73 1.29 -36.65
N PHE A 37 -16.94 1.84 -35.44
CA PHE A 37 -16.85 1.09 -34.20
C PHE A 37 -17.98 0.06 -34.09
N HIS A 38 -19.22 0.48 -34.34
CA HIS A 38 -20.39 -0.42 -34.32
C HIS A 38 -20.32 -1.50 -35.41
N ALA A 39 -19.77 -1.17 -36.58
CA ALA A 39 -19.52 -2.14 -37.63
C ALA A 39 -18.44 -3.18 -37.24
N LYS A 40 -17.42 -2.74 -36.49
CA LYS A 40 -16.33 -3.61 -36.03
C LYS A 40 -16.75 -4.49 -34.84
N PHE A 41 -17.56 -3.95 -33.94
CA PHE A 41 -17.99 -4.60 -32.70
C PHE A 41 -19.53 -4.63 -32.65
N PRO A 42 -20.18 -5.55 -33.38
CA PRO A 42 -21.64 -5.57 -33.50
C PRO A 42 -22.35 -5.91 -32.17
N ASP A 43 -21.71 -6.76 -31.34
CA ASP A 43 -22.30 -7.30 -30.10
C ASP A 43 -21.39 -7.02 -28.89
N PRO A 44 -21.32 -5.76 -28.40
CA PRO A 44 -20.51 -5.42 -27.23
C PRO A 44 -21.10 -6.03 -25.94
N ILE A 45 -20.24 -6.67 -25.14
CA ILE A 45 -20.63 -7.28 -23.85
C ILE A 45 -20.42 -6.28 -22.72
N PHE A 46 -21.38 -6.12 -21.82
CA PHE A 46 -21.28 -5.22 -20.67
C PHE A 46 -21.27 -6.00 -19.35
N PHE A 47 -20.29 -5.69 -18.51
CA PHE A 47 -20.25 -6.08 -17.10
C PHE A 47 -20.71 -4.89 -16.27
N TYR A 48 -21.89 -5.00 -15.66
CA TYR A 48 -22.52 -3.90 -14.92
C TYR A 48 -22.95 -4.34 -13.52
N ARG A 49 -22.94 -3.39 -12.59
CA ARG A 49 -23.40 -3.55 -11.20
C ARG A 49 -23.71 -2.21 -10.58
N GLU A 50 -24.46 -2.23 -9.48
CA GLU A 50 -24.51 -1.08 -8.58
C GLU A 50 -23.24 -1.05 -7.74
N LEU A 51 -22.56 0.09 -7.72
CA LEU A 51 -21.31 0.21 -6.99
C LEU A 51 -21.60 0.18 -5.49
N THR A 52 -21.01 -0.78 -4.78
CA THR A 52 -21.15 -0.91 -3.33
C THR A 52 -20.23 0.06 -2.58
N GLU A 53 -20.58 0.39 -1.33
CA GLU A 53 -19.68 1.16 -0.45
C GLU A 53 -18.35 0.43 -0.19
N VAL A 54 -18.39 -0.91 -0.12
CA VAL A 54 -17.20 -1.76 0.05
C VAL A 54 -16.19 -1.49 -1.05
N GLU A 55 -16.65 -1.50 -2.31
CA GLU A 55 -15.78 -1.23 -3.45
C GLU A 55 -15.22 0.19 -3.43
N ALA A 56 -16.02 1.17 -3.01
CA ALA A 56 -15.57 2.55 -2.90
C ALA A 56 -14.49 2.72 -1.81
N TYR A 57 -14.67 2.14 -0.62
CA TYR A 57 -13.67 2.21 0.47
C TYR A 57 -12.40 1.43 0.13
N ASP A 58 -12.51 0.25 -0.47
CA ASP A 58 -11.36 -0.53 -0.94
C ASP A 58 -10.54 0.25 -1.98
N PHE A 59 -11.21 0.82 -2.98
CA PHE A 59 -10.55 1.63 -3.99
C PHE A 59 -9.87 2.86 -3.38
N MET A 60 -10.55 3.58 -2.47
CA MET A 60 -9.96 4.72 -1.78
C MET A 60 -8.75 4.31 -0.93
N ALA A 61 -8.81 3.17 -0.25
CA ALA A 61 -7.70 2.64 0.54
C ALA A 61 -6.48 2.37 -0.34
N ASN A 62 -6.64 1.63 -1.44
CA ASN A 62 -5.55 1.33 -2.38
C ASN A 62 -4.98 2.61 -3.02
N ARG A 63 -5.83 3.57 -3.36
CA ARG A 63 -5.40 4.86 -3.93
C ARG A 63 -4.64 5.72 -2.91
N ARG A 64 -5.05 5.68 -1.64
CA ARG A 64 -4.32 6.33 -0.54
C ARG A 64 -2.96 5.68 -0.32
N LEU A 65 -2.87 4.35 -0.36
CA LEU A 65 -1.60 3.64 -0.25
C LEU A 65 -0.64 4.08 -1.36
N HIS A 66 -1.10 4.11 -2.60
CA HIS A 66 -0.29 4.59 -3.73
C HIS A 66 0.18 6.03 -3.53
N THR A 67 -0.71 6.93 -3.08
CA THR A 67 -0.37 8.33 -2.81
C THR A 67 0.66 8.46 -1.68
N TRP A 68 0.48 7.71 -0.60
CA TRP A 68 1.39 7.64 0.54
C TRP A 68 2.77 7.13 0.11
N ALA A 69 2.80 6.03 -0.65
CA ALA A 69 4.04 5.43 -1.15
C ALA A 69 4.81 6.42 -2.03
N MET A 70 4.10 7.13 -2.93
CA MET A 70 4.70 8.12 -3.81
C MET A 70 5.25 9.33 -3.03
N GLN A 71 4.51 9.82 -2.03
CA GLN A 71 4.96 10.93 -1.17
C GLN A 71 6.18 10.55 -0.33
N ASN A 72 6.17 9.36 0.29
CA ASN A 72 7.30 8.89 1.07
C ASN A 72 8.53 8.65 0.19
N THR A 73 8.35 8.06 -0.99
CA THR A 73 9.42 7.90 -1.98
C THR A 73 10.03 9.27 -2.34
N MET A 74 9.19 10.28 -2.61
CA MET A 74 9.65 11.64 -2.92
C MET A 74 10.39 12.29 -1.75
N LEU A 75 9.92 12.09 -0.51
CA LEU A 75 10.58 12.62 0.69
C LEU A 75 11.95 11.98 0.89
N MET A 76 12.03 10.65 0.78
CA MET A 76 13.27 9.89 0.92
C MET A 76 14.29 10.25 -0.17
N ALA A 77 13.86 10.28 -1.43
CA ALA A 77 14.74 10.60 -2.58
C ALA A 77 15.28 12.04 -2.52
N ASN A 78 14.57 12.96 -1.85
CA ASN A 78 15.04 14.34 -1.64
C ASN A 78 15.72 14.56 -0.29
N GLY A 79 15.75 13.54 0.57
CA GLY A 79 16.43 13.57 1.86
C GLY A 79 17.94 13.42 1.69
N THR A 80 18.72 14.26 2.37
CA THR A 80 20.19 14.21 2.31
C THR A 80 20.78 12.95 2.96
N ALA A 81 20.05 12.35 3.91
CA ALA A 81 20.50 11.16 4.62
C ALA A 81 20.56 9.91 3.72
N LEU A 82 19.48 9.62 2.97
CA LEU A 82 19.46 8.49 2.03
C LEU A 82 20.54 8.66 0.95
N ARG A 83 20.61 9.84 0.31
CA ARG A 83 21.63 10.13 -0.72
C ARG A 83 23.06 10.01 -0.19
N GLY A 84 23.28 10.30 1.10
CA GLY A 84 24.57 10.13 1.74
C GLY A 84 24.96 8.66 1.95
N ALA A 85 23.98 7.77 2.08
CA ALA A 85 24.17 6.34 2.31
C ALA A 85 24.15 5.49 1.03
N VAL A 86 23.78 6.07 -0.12
CA VAL A 86 23.77 5.39 -1.42
C VAL A 86 25.16 5.44 -2.06
N MET A 87 25.57 4.32 -2.65
CA MET A 87 26.80 4.16 -3.40
C MET A 87 26.92 5.24 -4.49
N LYS A 88 28.04 5.96 -4.50
CA LYS A 88 28.37 6.92 -5.55
C LYS A 88 28.95 6.21 -6.76
N GLU A 89 28.80 6.82 -7.93
CA GLU A 89 29.42 6.33 -9.15
C GLU A 89 30.95 6.17 -8.98
N GLY A 90 31.46 4.99 -9.34
CA GLY A 90 32.89 4.63 -9.19
C GLY A 90 33.35 4.34 -7.75
N ALA A 91 32.48 4.43 -6.75
CA ALA A 91 32.83 4.08 -5.37
C ALA A 91 32.78 2.57 -5.13
N ALA A 92 33.46 2.10 -4.08
CA ALA A 92 33.37 0.72 -3.64
C ALA A 92 31.96 0.37 -3.16
N VAL A 93 31.52 -0.85 -3.44
CA VAL A 93 30.20 -1.33 -3.02
C VAL A 93 30.13 -1.37 -1.48
N PRO A 94 29.13 -0.70 -0.85
CA PRO A 94 28.99 -0.71 0.60
C PRO A 94 28.57 -2.10 1.10
N GLY A 95 29.08 -2.46 2.28
CA GLY A 95 28.59 -3.62 3.02
C GLY A 95 27.09 -3.51 3.29
N LEU A 96 26.41 -4.65 3.45
CA LEU A 96 24.96 -4.74 3.64
C LEU A 96 24.41 -3.75 4.67
N THR A 97 25.09 -3.58 5.81
CA THR A 97 24.70 -2.69 6.90
C THR A 97 25.20 -1.25 6.79
N ALA A 98 26.20 -0.99 5.93
CA ALA A 98 26.91 0.28 5.85
C ALA A 98 26.28 1.27 4.86
N GLY A 99 25.51 0.80 3.88
CA GLY A 99 24.89 1.63 2.87
C GLY A 99 24.14 0.84 1.80
N PHE A 100 23.70 1.53 0.76
CA PHE A 100 22.86 1.00 -0.30
C PHE A 100 23.59 1.02 -1.65
N VAL A 101 23.34 0.01 -2.50
CA VAL A 101 23.84 -0.07 -3.87
C VAL A 101 23.06 0.84 -4.82
N SER A 102 21.83 1.22 -4.45
CA SER A 102 20.98 2.12 -5.21
C SER A 102 20.01 2.88 -4.29
N GLU A 103 19.44 3.99 -4.79
CA GLU A 103 18.36 4.70 -4.08
C GLU A 103 17.14 3.78 -3.89
N ASP A 104 16.82 2.96 -4.90
CA ASP A 104 15.68 2.05 -4.88
C ASP A 104 15.81 0.97 -3.81
N GLU A 105 17.02 0.46 -3.53
CA GLU A 105 17.27 -0.47 -2.43
C GLU A 105 16.88 0.15 -1.07
N GLY A 106 17.39 1.34 -0.78
CA GLY A 106 17.09 2.04 0.47
C GLY A 106 15.62 2.42 0.61
N ILE A 107 14.98 2.83 -0.50
CA ILE A 107 13.53 3.10 -0.55
C ILE A 107 12.73 1.83 -0.27
N THR A 108 13.11 0.69 -0.85
CA THR A 108 12.43 -0.60 -0.65
C THR A 108 12.56 -1.08 0.81
N LEU A 109 13.75 -1.05 1.40
CA LEU A 109 13.94 -1.44 2.81
C LEU A 109 13.17 -0.56 3.79
N THR A 110 13.11 0.75 3.51
CA THR A 110 12.31 1.68 4.33
C THR A 110 10.81 1.38 4.19
N LYS A 111 10.33 1.10 2.97
CA LYS A 111 8.93 0.69 2.74
C LYS A 111 8.59 -0.60 3.48
N LEU A 112 9.47 -1.59 3.48
CA LEU A 112 9.27 -2.84 4.20
C LEU A 112 9.16 -2.60 5.72
N SER A 113 10.03 -1.76 6.29
CA SER A 113 9.96 -1.40 7.73
C SER A 113 8.64 -0.72 8.12
N GLU A 114 8.09 0.07 7.22
CA GLU A 114 6.78 0.69 7.43
C GLU A 114 5.64 -0.33 7.35
N ILE A 115 5.63 -1.18 6.32
CA ILE A 115 4.55 -2.17 6.08
C ILE A 115 4.55 -3.26 7.17
N LEU A 116 5.74 -3.74 7.55
CA LEU A 116 5.90 -4.83 8.52
C LEU A 116 5.84 -4.36 9.97
N ALA A 117 5.84 -3.04 10.18
CA ALA A 117 5.77 -2.40 11.47
C ALA A 117 6.98 -2.63 12.42
N TYR A 118 8.12 -3.10 11.92
CA TYR A 118 9.37 -3.26 12.67
C TYR A 118 10.60 -2.79 11.87
N ASP A 119 11.75 -2.66 12.54
CA ASP A 119 12.98 -2.19 11.91
C ASP A 119 13.66 -3.31 11.10
N VAL A 120 13.55 -3.25 9.77
CA VAL A 120 14.17 -4.22 8.85
C VAL A 120 15.70 -4.07 8.77
N PHE A 121 16.25 -2.94 9.21
CA PHE A 121 17.69 -2.71 9.19
C PHE A 121 18.41 -3.45 10.32
N GLU A 122 17.76 -3.58 11.47
CA GLU A 122 18.27 -4.28 12.66
C GLU A 122 17.79 -5.73 12.75
N ASP A 123 16.64 -6.06 12.16
CA ASP A 123 16.07 -7.41 12.22
C ASP A 123 16.96 -8.48 11.54
N GLN A 124 17.14 -9.61 12.24
CA GLN A 124 17.96 -10.74 11.82
C GLN A 124 17.11 -11.99 11.51
N GLU A 125 15.79 -11.85 11.40
CA GLU A 125 14.93 -12.97 11.05
C GLU A 125 15.21 -13.42 9.63
N ARG A 126 15.26 -14.75 9.45
CA ARG A 126 15.53 -15.37 8.15
C ARG A 126 14.25 -15.98 7.60
N PHE A 127 13.80 -15.42 6.48
CA PHE A 127 12.70 -15.92 5.69
C PHE A 127 13.27 -16.81 4.58
N HIS A 128 13.03 -18.11 4.69
CA HIS A 128 13.59 -19.13 3.80
C HIS A 128 15.12 -19.07 3.68
N GLY A 129 15.79 -18.87 4.81
CA GLY A 129 17.25 -18.84 4.91
C GLY A 129 17.88 -17.46 4.72
N LEU A 130 17.11 -16.43 4.36
CA LEU A 130 17.62 -15.10 4.05
C LEU A 130 16.89 -14.02 4.86
N THR A 131 17.63 -13.02 5.34
CA THR A 131 17.07 -11.79 5.89
C THR A 131 16.43 -10.95 4.78
N LEU A 132 15.50 -10.06 5.13
CA LEU A 132 14.90 -9.15 4.14
C LEU A 132 15.94 -8.25 3.46
N ARG A 133 17.04 -7.89 4.14
CA ARG A 133 18.14 -7.14 3.52
C ARG A 133 18.85 -7.94 2.45
N GLU A 134 19.10 -9.23 2.70
CA GLU A 134 19.73 -10.14 1.73
C GLU A 134 18.82 -10.35 0.51
N TRP A 135 17.52 -10.57 0.72
CA TRP A 135 16.53 -10.64 -0.35
C TRP A 135 16.55 -9.39 -1.23
N VAL A 136 16.40 -8.20 -0.61
CA VAL A 136 16.32 -6.94 -1.35
C VAL A 136 17.64 -6.64 -2.08
N ARG A 137 18.79 -6.81 -1.41
CA ARG A 137 20.11 -6.68 -2.04
C ARG A 137 20.26 -7.60 -3.24
N GLY A 138 19.76 -8.84 -3.14
CA GLY A 138 19.78 -9.83 -4.22
C GLY A 138 19.08 -9.37 -5.49
N TYR A 139 17.82 -8.91 -5.37
CA TYR A 139 17.07 -8.39 -6.53
C TYR A 139 17.78 -7.19 -7.18
N TYR A 140 18.26 -6.23 -6.39
CA TYR A 140 18.93 -5.05 -6.93
C TYR A 140 20.31 -5.35 -7.52
N ALA A 141 21.08 -6.23 -6.88
CA ALA A 141 22.36 -6.71 -7.42
C ALA A 141 22.16 -7.37 -8.79
N LEU A 142 21.18 -8.27 -8.90
CA LEU A 142 20.87 -8.94 -10.16
C LEU A 142 20.41 -7.94 -11.25
N GLY A 143 19.60 -6.95 -10.89
CA GLY A 143 19.18 -5.89 -11.80
C GLY A 143 20.34 -5.04 -12.31
N LEU A 144 21.29 -4.69 -11.43
CA LEU A 144 22.50 -3.95 -11.79
C LEU A 144 23.43 -4.78 -12.68
N MET A 145 23.62 -6.07 -12.37
CA MET A 145 24.41 -7.01 -13.20
C MET A 145 23.80 -7.15 -14.59
N ALA A 146 22.47 -7.33 -14.67
CA ALA A 146 21.75 -7.39 -15.92
C ALA A 146 21.89 -6.11 -16.74
N ALA A 147 21.74 -4.94 -16.10
CA ALA A 147 21.89 -3.66 -16.76
C ALA A 147 23.31 -3.43 -17.31
N ALA A 148 24.34 -3.92 -16.62
CA ALA A 148 25.73 -3.80 -17.05
C ALA A 148 26.08 -4.72 -18.23
N LYS A 149 25.45 -5.90 -18.32
CA LYS A 149 25.68 -6.88 -19.40
C LYS A 149 24.72 -6.71 -20.58
N GLN A 150 23.64 -5.94 -20.42
CA GLN A 150 22.63 -5.73 -21.45
C GLN A 150 23.20 -5.00 -22.67
N ASP A 151 23.01 -5.59 -23.85
CA ASP A 151 23.25 -4.99 -25.15
C ASP A 151 21.90 -4.56 -25.79
N ASP A 152 21.74 -4.73 -27.10
CA ASP A 152 20.46 -4.47 -27.79
C ASP A 152 19.35 -5.49 -27.43
N SER A 153 19.69 -6.62 -26.80
CA SER A 153 18.75 -7.65 -26.38
C SER A 153 18.07 -7.32 -25.05
N CYS A 154 16.80 -7.73 -24.90
CA CYS A 154 16.11 -7.71 -23.60
C CYS A 154 16.47 -8.93 -22.73
N LEU A 155 17.05 -9.97 -23.32
CA LEU A 155 17.49 -11.19 -22.66
C LEU A 155 18.98 -11.10 -22.34
N VAL A 156 19.34 -11.36 -21.09
CA VAL A 156 20.72 -11.39 -20.62
C VAL A 156 21.01 -12.75 -20.02
N THR A 157 22.10 -13.38 -20.46
CA THR A 157 22.52 -14.71 -20.02
C THR A 157 23.80 -14.62 -19.21
N PHE A 158 23.88 -15.44 -18.15
CA PHE A 158 25.01 -15.54 -17.24
C PHE A 158 25.43 -17.00 -17.06
N GLU A 159 26.72 -17.20 -16.87
CA GLU A 159 27.22 -18.42 -16.23
C GLU A 159 26.88 -18.39 -14.73
N LYS A 160 26.72 -19.57 -14.11
CA LYS A 160 26.46 -19.64 -12.66
C LYS A 160 27.53 -18.93 -11.83
N SER A 161 28.80 -19.13 -12.18
CA SER A 161 29.95 -18.51 -11.51
C SER A 161 29.97 -16.98 -11.64
N GLU A 162 29.48 -16.44 -12.77
CA GLU A 162 29.31 -15.00 -12.94
C GLU A 162 28.26 -14.45 -11.97
N ILE A 163 27.15 -15.17 -11.77
CA ILE A 163 26.12 -14.76 -10.82
C ILE A 163 26.66 -14.79 -9.39
N GLU A 164 27.28 -15.91 -8.99
CA GLU A 164 27.85 -16.08 -7.66
C GLU A 164 28.90 -15.00 -7.36
N GLN A 165 29.81 -14.73 -8.31
CA GLN A 165 30.82 -13.68 -8.14
C GLN A 165 30.18 -12.30 -8.06
N GLY A 166 29.20 -11.98 -8.92
CA GLY A 166 28.49 -10.71 -8.87
C GLY A 166 27.81 -10.46 -7.52
N LEU A 167 27.15 -11.47 -6.95
CA LEU A 167 26.51 -11.35 -5.64
C LEU A 167 27.54 -11.11 -4.51
N ARG A 168 28.72 -11.75 -4.56
CA ARG A 168 29.84 -11.46 -3.63
C ARG A 168 30.35 -10.02 -3.78
N ASP A 169 30.50 -9.56 -5.01
CA ASP A 169 30.94 -8.20 -5.30
C ASP A 169 29.94 -7.17 -4.75
N TYR A 170 28.65 -7.51 -4.78
CA TYR A 170 27.57 -6.75 -4.14
C TYR A 170 27.43 -6.95 -2.62
N LYS A 171 28.42 -7.59 -1.99
CA LYS A 171 28.57 -7.79 -0.53
C LYS A 171 27.47 -8.64 0.11
N LEU A 172 26.91 -9.60 -0.63
CA LEU A 172 26.10 -10.66 -0.03
C LEU A 172 27.00 -11.69 0.68
N PRO A 173 26.60 -12.22 1.85
CA PRO A 173 27.35 -13.26 2.55
C PRO A 173 27.39 -14.53 1.74
N GLU A 174 28.51 -15.23 1.84
CA GLU A 174 28.79 -16.39 1.01
C GLU A 174 27.77 -17.52 1.20
N GLU A 175 27.41 -17.75 2.46
CA GLU A 175 26.46 -18.76 2.90
C GLU A 175 25.04 -18.54 2.32
N CYS A 176 24.71 -17.31 1.94
CA CYS A 176 23.37 -16.93 1.46
C CYS A 176 23.22 -17.06 -0.05
N ILE A 177 24.33 -17.00 -0.81
CA ILE A 177 24.30 -16.93 -2.27
C ILE A 177 23.61 -18.14 -2.93
N PRO A 178 23.91 -19.39 -2.57
CA PRO A 178 23.24 -20.55 -3.17
C PRO A 178 21.73 -20.52 -2.94
N THR A 179 21.30 -20.16 -1.73
CA THR A 179 19.88 -20.05 -1.35
C THR A 179 19.18 -18.95 -2.13
N LEU A 180 19.83 -17.78 -2.28
CA LEU A 180 19.28 -16.67 -3.05
C LEU A 180 19.13 -17.02 -4.53
N ILE A 181 20.15 -17.62 -5.16
CA ILE A 181 20.06 -18.04 -6.57
C ILE A 181 18.92 -19.04 -6.75
N HIS A 182 18.79 -20.02 -5.85
CA HIS A 182 17.69 -20.98 -5.89
C HIS A 182 16.33 -20.27 -5.86
N HIS A 183 16.13 -19.34 -4.93
CA HIS A 183 14.85 -18.64 -4.78
C HIS A 183 14.52 -17.69 -5.92
N LEU A 184 15.54 -17.13 -6.59
CA LEU A 184 15.38 -16.26 -7.75
C LEU A 184 15.26 -17.04 -9.07
N THR A 185 15.39 -18.38 -9.04
CA THR A 185 15.25 -19.24 -10.21
C THR A 185 13.82 -19.70 -10.39
N PHE A 186 13.28 -19.47 -11.59
CA PHE A 186 11.94 -19.85 -11.98
C PHE A 186 11.78 -21.38 -11.96
N GLY A 187 10.79 -21.85 -11.21
CA GLY A 187 10.54 -23.26 -10.95
C GLY A 187 9.08 -23.54 -10.60
N GLN A 188 8.79 -24.74 -10.06
CA GLN A 188 7.42 -25.19 -9.79
C GLN A 188 6.68 -24.35 -8.74
N ASP A 189 7.41 -23.72 -7.83
CA ASP A 189 6.91 -22.87 -6.76
C ASP A 189 6.91 -21.38 -7.15
N SER A 190 7.29 -21.06 -8.39
CA SER A 190 7.37 -19.70 -8.90
C SER A 190 6.03 -19.28 -9.51
N ARG A 191 5.52 -18.12 -9.11
CA ARG A 191 4.26 -17.58 -9.62
C ARG A 191 4.43 -16.97 -11.01
N ASP A 192 5.50 -16.19 -11.18
CA ASP A 192 5.85 -15.51 -12.41
C ASP A 192 7.35 -15.17 -12.47
N LEU A 193 7.78 -14.57 -13.58
CA LEU A 193 9.17 -14.16 -13.81
C LEU A 193 9.55 -12.84 -13.11
N TYR A 194 8.63 -12.14 -12.46
CA TYR A 194 9.00 -11.02 -11.59
C TYR A 194 9.50 -11.56 -10.25
N ASP A 195 8.77 -12.54 -9.68
CA ASP A 195 9.11 -13.21 -8.42
C ASP A 195 10.43 -13.99 -8.53
N SER A 196 10.58 -14.77 -9.61
CA SER A 196 11.76 -15.60 -9.86
C SER A 196 12.34 -15.28 -11.25
N PRO A 197 13.20 -14.27 -11.38
CA PRO A 197 13.62 -13.71 -12.66
C PRO A 197 14.60 -14.56 -13.47
N LEU A 198 15.26 -15.54 -12.84
CA LEU A 198 16.27 -16.36 -13.51
C LEU A 198 15.63 -17.61 -14.13
N ILE A 199 15.93 -17.89 -15.39
CA ILE A 199 15.56 -19.14 -16.08
C ILE A 199 16.83 -19.97 -16.22
N HIS A 200 16.84 -21.16 -15.63
CA HIS A 200 17.96 -22.10 -15.75
C HIS A 200 17.77 -22.97 -17.00
N SER A 201 18.77 -22.98 -17.87
CA SER A 201 18.80 -23.75 -19.11
C SER A 201 19.56 -25.07 -18.94
N GLU A 202 19.30 -26.06 -19.81
CA GLU A 202 19.96 -27.38 -19.76
C GLU A 202 21.49 -27.30 -19.90
N ASP A 203 22.00 -26.26 -20.56
CA ASP A 203 23.43 -25.99 -20.71
C ASP A 203 24.08 -25.39 -19.45
N GLY A 204 23.34 -25.31 -18.34
CA GLY A 204 23.83 -24.83 -17.04
C GLY A 204 23.83 -23.30 -16.89
N LYS A 205 23.31 -22.57 -17.89
CA LYS A 205 23.27 -21.11 -17.88
C LYS A 205 21.98 -20.57 -17.27
N TYR A 206 22.06 -19.32 -16.85
CA TYR A 206 20.94 -18.58 -16.28
C TYR A 206 20.60 -17.39 -17.17
N THR A 207 19.36 -17.31 -17.64
CA THR A 207 18.89 -16.23 -18.51
C THR A 207 17.78 -15.45 -17.82
N LEU A 208 17.78 -14.13 -17.95
CA LEU A 208 16.72 -13.28 -17.41
C LEU A 208 16.33 -12.17 -18.39
N PHE A 209 15.13 -11.63 -18.21
CA PHE A 209 14.66 -10.45 -18.94
C PHE A 209 15.06 -9.18 -18.19
N ALA A 210 16.09 -8.45 -18.65
CA ALA A 210 16.67 -7.33 -17.91
C ALA A 210 15.64 -6.21 -17.59
N ASN A 211 14.69 -5.98 -18.51
CA ASN A 211 13.66 -4.96 -18.33
C ASN A 211 12.65 -5.30 -17.22
N VAL A 212 12.49 -6.58 -16.86
CA VAL A 212 11.63 -7.01 -15.74
C VAL A 212 12.18 -6.44 -14.43
N LEU A 213 13.48 -6.58 -14.20
CA LEU A 213 14.14 -6.08 -12.98
C LEU A 213 14.25 -4.55 -12.94
N LYS A 214 14.30 -3.88 -14.09
CA LYS A 214 14.33 -2.41 -14.16
C LYS A 214 12.99 -1.75 -13.82
N THR A 215 11.88 -2.45 -14.03
CA THR A 215 10.53 -1.87 -13.93
C THR A 215 9.71 -2.46 -12.79
N CYS A 216 10.16 -3.54 -12.16
CA CYS A 216 9.44 -4.17 -11.08
C CYS A 216 9.42 -3.34 -9.79
N ASN A 217 8.30 -3.41 -9.07
CA ASN A 217 8.24 -2.93 -7.70
C ASN A 217 8.74 -4.06 -6.78
N VAL A 218 10.04 -4.03 -6.44
CA VAL A 218 10.69 -5.06 -5.62
C VAL A 218 9.97 -5.31 -4.29
N THR A 219 9.32 -4.30 -3.70
CA THR A 219 8.50 -4.49 -2.49
C THR A 219 7.35 -5.48 -2.74
N ASN A 220 6.62 -5.33 -3.86
CA ASN A 220 5.50 -6.21 -4.20
C ASN A 220 5.98 -7.59 -4.63
N VAL A 221 7.05 -7.63 -5.43
CA VAL A 221 7.69 -8.87 -5.87
C VAL A 221 8.13 -9.69 -4.66
N LEU A 222 8.79 -9.07 -3.69
CA LEU A 222 9.23 -9.76 -2.48
C LEU A 222 8.05 -10.32 -1.67
N PHE A 223 6.98 -9.55 -1.50
CA PHE A 223 5.78 -10.07 -0.81
C PHE A 223 5.11 -11.21 -1.58
N SER A 224 5.05 -11.11 -2.91
CA SER A 224 4.51 -12.18 -3.75
C SER A 224 5.35 -13.45 -3.63
N ARG A 225 6.69 -13.33 -3.72
CA ARG A 225 7.62 -14.44 -3.58
C ARG A 225 7.58 -15.09 -2.20
N LEU A 226 7.61 -14.31 -1.12
CA LEU A 226 7.52 -14.85 0.24
C LEU A 226 6.15 -15.49 0.49
N SER A 227 5.08 -14.93 -0.09
CA SER A 227 3.75 -15.55 -0.02
C SER A 227 3.67 -16.87 -0.79
N SER A 228 4.32 -16.99 -1.96
CA SER A 228 4.34 -18.27 -2.71
C SER A 228 5.11 -19.35 -1.95
N LEU A 229 6.05 -18.94 -1.10
CA LEU A 229 6.81 -19.81 -0.20
C LEU A 229 6.11 -20.04 1.15
N THR A 230 4.84 -19.64 1.28
CA THR A 230 4.01 -19.76 2.50
C THR A 230 4.57 -19.09 3.75
N THR A 231 5.44 -18.08 3.59
CA THR A 231 5.97 -17.28 4.70
C THR A 231 4.85 -16.60 5.49
N GLN A 232 4.91 -16.71 6.82
CA GLN A 232 4.14 -15.87 7.74
C GLN A 232 5.07 -14.87 8.44
N PHE A 233 4.61 -13.64 8.60
CA PHE A 233 5.34 -12.58 9.31
C PHE A 233 4.79 -12.44 10.72
N ASP A 234 5.09 -13.40 11.60
CA ASP A 234 4.48 -13.50 12.92
C ASP A 234 4.73 -12.25 13.79
N LYS A 235 5.88 -11.59 13.61
CA LYS A 235 6.23 -10.35 14.31
C LYS A 235 5.41 -9.13 13.89
N LYS A 236 4.77 -9.14 12.72
CA LYS A 236 4.14 -7.92 12.18
C LYS A 236 2.98 -7.42 13.06
N GLY A 237 2.22 -8.35 13.66
CA GLY A 237 1.10 -8.01 14.55
C GLY A 237 1.62 -7.30 15.80
N LYS A 238 2.45 -8.01 16.57
CA LYS A 238 3.08 -7.49 17.79
C LYS A 238 3.89 -6.21 17.59
N GLY A 239 4.60 -6.10 16.46
CA GLY A 239 5.34 -4.89 16.09
C GLY A 239 4.41 -3.69 15.91
N PHE A 240 3.27 -3.90 15.27
CA PHE A 240 2.27 -2.85 15.08
C PHE A 240 1.59 -2.44 16.39
N GLU A 241 1.17 -3.40 17.21
CA GLU A 241 0.61 -3.15 18.55
C GLU A 241 1.58 -2.33 19.43
N SER A 242 2.85 -2.75 19.48
CA SER A 242 3.91 -2.05 20.23
C SER A 242 4.15 -0.63 19.72
N ARG A 243 4.09 -0.43 18.40
CA ARG A 243 4.20 0.89 17.77
C ARG A 243 3.04 1.81 18.17
N VAL A 244 1.82 1.29 18.21
CA VAL A 244 0.62 2.05 18.62
C VAL A 244 0.76 2.50 20.07
N VAL A 245 1.04 1.56 20.99
CA VAL A 245 1.20 1.85 22.42
C VAL A 245 2.30 2.89 22.67
N SER A 246 3.49 2.65 22.12
CA SER A 246 4.65 3.55 22.32
C SER A 246 4.41 4.96 21.76
N SER A 247 3.67 5.08 20.66
CA SER A 247 3.34 6.38 20.06
C SER A 247 2.37 7.18 20.92
N PHE A 248 1.30 6.57 21.45
CA PHE A 248 0.37 7.27 22.34
C PHE A 248 1.07 7.75 23.61
N VAL A 249 1.92 6.91 24.21
CA VAL A 249 2.75 7.30 25.36
C VAL A 249 3.65 8.49 25.00
N LYS A 250 4.31 8.44 23.84
CA LYS A 250 5.16 9.54 23.33
C LYS A 250 4.38 10.84 23.09
N TRP A 251 3.12 10.75 22.67
CA TRP A 251 2.23 11.90 22.50
C TRP A 251 1.63 12.40 23.82
N GLY A 252 1.95 11.76 24.96
CA GLY A 252 1.52 12.18 26.29
C GLY A 252 0.14 11.67 26.69
N TYR A 253 -0.35 10.58 26.08
CA TYR A 253 -1.59 9.91 26.46
C TYR A 253 -1.29 8.60 27.20
N PRO A 254 -1.93 8.34 28.35
CA PRO A 254 -1.84 7.04 29.01
C PRO A 254 -2.34 5.95 28.06
N CYS A 255 -1.47 4.99 27.75
CA CYS A 255 -1.80 3.85 26.92
C CYS A 255 -1.20 2.57 27.49
N LYS A 256 -1.97 1.48 27.46
CA LYS A 256 -1.59 0.17 28.00
C LYS A 256 -2.07 -0.94 27.09
N PHE A 257 -1.19 -1.91 26.84
CA PHE A 257 -1.57 -3.27 26.45
C PHE A 257 -2.00 -4.04 27.71
N THR A 258 -3.00 -4.91 27.61
CA THR A 258 -3.38 -5.80 28.71
C THR A 258 -4.04 -7.07 28.20
N LYS A 259 -4.00 -8.13 29.02
CA LYS A 259 -4.78 -9.34 28.80
C LYS A 259 -5.24 -9.96 30.11
N PHE A 260 -6.41 -10.58 30.08
CA PHE A 260 -6.99 -11.27 31.23
C PHE A 260 -7.95 -12.37 30.78
N LYS A 261 -8.49 -13.12 31.74
CA LYS A 261 -9.47 -14.18 31.47
C LYS A 261 -10.82 -13.88 32.10
N ILE A 262 -11.88 -14.23 31.38
CA ILE A 262 -13.26 -14.32 31.87
C ILE A 262 -13.71 -15.76 31.61
N ASP A 263 -14.13 -16.49 32.65
CA ASP A 263 -14.60 -17.88 32.55
C ASP A 263 -13.68 -18.80 31.73
N GLY A 264 -12.36 -18.59 31.85
CA GLY A 264 -11.33 -19.36 31.15
C GLY A 264 -11.00 -18.87 29.73
N ALA A 265 -11.84 -18.05 29.10
CA ALA A 265 -11.56 -17.43 27.80
C ALA A 265 -10.58 -16.26 27.93
N GLU A 266 -9.61 -16.16 27.03
CA GLU A 266 -8.63 -15.07 27.01
C GLU A 266 -9.17 -13.85 26.25
N TYR A 267 -8.99 -12.68 26.88
CA TYR A 267 -9.29 -11.37 26.34
C TYR A 267 -7.98 -10.60 26.28
N GLU A 268 -7.54 -10.30 25.07
CA GLU A 268 -6.33 -9.52 24.80
C GLU A 268 -6.74 -8.18 24.22
N TYR A 269 -6.11 -7.11 24.71
CA TYR A 269 -6.38 -5.73 24.32
C TYR A 269 -5.07 -5.09 23.86
N ASP A 270 -4.96 -4.93 22.55
CA ASP A 270 -3.76 -4.40 21.89
C ASP A 270 -3.37 -3.03 22.44
N ALA A 271 -4.35 -2.11 22.54
CA ALA A 271 -4.15 -0.81 23.17
C ALA A 271 -5.43 -0.25 23.78
N LEU A 272 -5.37 0.04 25.09
CA LEU A 272 -6.33 0.88 25.80
C LEU A 272 -5.72 2.27 25.96
N VAL A 273 -6.39 3.31 25.47
CA VAL A 273 -5.88 4.71 25.48
C VAL A 273 -6.85 5.62 26.20
N LEU A 274 -6.38 6.38 27.20
CA LEU A 274 -7.18 7.40 27.87
C LEU A 274 -6.94 8.79 27.25
N ILE A 275 -8.00 9.39 26.71
CA ILE A 275 -8.00 10.75 26.15
C ILE A 275 -9.15 11.50 26.81
N ASP A 276 -8.82 12.50 27.63
CA ASP A 276 -9.80 13.21 28.45
C ASP A 276 -10.65 12.20 29.28
N ASP A 277 -11.97 12.19 29.12
CA ASP A 277 -12.88 11.21 29.74
C ASP A 277 -13.35 10.12 28.75
N THR A 278 -12.52 9.81 27.75
CA THR A 278 -12.77 8.77 26.74
C THR A 278 -11.69 7.69 26.82
N LEU A 279 -12.12 6.42 26.93
CA LEU A 279 -11.26 5.25 26.83
C LEU A 279 -11.41 4.64 25.44
N LEU A 280 -10.38 4.74 24.61
CA LEU A 280 -10.35 4.02 23.35
C LEU A 280 -9.93 2.56 23.59
N LEU A 281 -10.73 1.63 23.09
CA LEU A 281 -10.35 0.23 22.92
C LEU A 281 -9.91 0.07 21.48
N ILE A 282 -8.59 -0.01 21.26
CA ILE A 282 -8.01 -0.13 19.93
C ILE A 282 -7.60 -1.57 19.70
N GLU A 283 -8.17 -2.19 18.67
CA GLU A 283 -7.75 -3.46 18.10
C GLU A 283 -6.94 -3.19 16.83
N CYS A 284 -5.71 -3.71 16.77
CA CYS A 284 -4.76 -3.49 15.70
C CYS A 284 -4.86 -4.59 14.65
N LYS A 285 -5.07 -4.23 13.38
CA LYS A 285 -5.10 -5.18 12.25
C LYS A 285 -3.98 -4.89 11.27
N ASN A 286 -3.06 -5.84 11.13
CA ASN A 286 -1.92 -5.71 10.21
C ASN A 286 -2.13 -6.51 8.92
N ASN A 287 -3.15 -6.17 8.14
CA ASN A 287 -3.47 -6.82 6.88
C ASN A 287 -3.02 -5.98 5.68
N LEU A 288 -2.55 -6.64 4.62
CA LEU A 288 -2.33 -5.97 3.34
C LEU A 288 -3.68 -5.60 2.71
N LEU A 289 -3.67 -4.57 1.86
CA LEU A 289 -4.85 -4.20 1.06
C LEU A 289 -5.03 -5.17 -0.11
N SER A 290 -6.23 -5.15 -0.71
CA SER A 290 -6.60 -5.99 -1.84
C SER A 290 -5.77 -5.80 -3.11
N SER A 291 -5.00 -4.70 -3.21
CA SER A 291 -4.32 -4.29 -4.45
C SER A 291 -5.30 -4.14 -5.64
N ASN A 292 -6.52 -3.68 -5.36
CA ASN A 292 -7.66 -3.57 -6.29
C ASN A 292 -8.15 -4.90 -6.90
N ASN A 293 -7.69 -6.05 -6.39
CA ASN A 293 -8.19 -7.36 -6.80
C ASN A 293 -9.57 -7.62 -6.19
N ALA A 294 -10.54 -7.95 -7.04
CA ALA A 294 -11.94 -8.15 -6.66
C ALA A 294 -12.14 -9.20 -5.54
N VAL A 295 -11.51 -10.36 -5.67
CA VAL A 295 -11.63 -11.47 -4.70
C VAL A 295 -11.09 -11.04 -3.34
N GLN A 296 -9.91 -10.41 -3.35
CA GLN A 296 -9.29 -9.94 -2.11
C GLN A 296 -10.08 -8.79 -1.47
N ALA A 297 -10.66 -7.90 -2.26
CA ALA A 297 -11.52 -6.83 -1.75
C ALA A 297 -12.77 -7.39 -1.04
N PHE A 298 -13.41 -8.41 -1.64
CA PHE A 298 -14.56 -9.09 -1.04
C PHE A 298 -14.20 -9.80 0.27
N ARG A 299 -13.12 -10.59 0.27
CA ARG A 299 -12.63 -11.25 1.51
C ARG A 299 -12.22 -10.25 2.58
N TYR A 300 -11.64 -9.11 2.17
CA TYR A 300 -11.29 -8.05 3.11
C TYR A 300 -12.55 -7.50 3.78
N SER A 301 -13.66 -7.29 3.04
CA SER A 301 -14.93 -6.89 3.66
C SER A 301 -15.48 -7.91 4.63
N GLU A 302 -15.47 -9.21 4.30
CA GLU A 302 -15.90 -10.25 5.24
C GLU A 302 -15.07 -10.20 6.53
N SER A 303 -13.75 -10.00 6.41
CA SER A 303 -12.87 -9.87 7.57
C SER A 303 -13.19 -8.63 8.41
N ILE A 304 -13.70 -7.54 7.83
CA ILE A 304 -14.12 -6.36 8.62
C ILE A 304 -15.27 -6.73 9.54
N ASP A 305 -16.27 -7.46 9.02
CA ASP A 305 -17.45 -7.84 9.80
C ASP A 305 -17.07 -8.79 10.95
N GLU A 306 -16.20 -9.78 10.68
CA GLU A 306 -15.64 -10.66 11.71
C GLU A 306 -14.87 -9.88 12.80
N ASN A 307 -14.05 -8.91 12.39
CA ASN A 307 -13.27 -8.09 13.31
C ASN A 307 -14.16 -7.17 14.16
N VAL A 308 -15.24 -6.62 13.59
CA VAL A 308 -16.22 -5.83 14.35
C VAL A 308 -16.86 -6.66 15.45
N GLU A 309 -17.25 -7.91 15.16
CA GLU A 309 -17.81 -8.81 16.16
C GLU A 309 -16.80 -9.19 17.25
N GLN A 310 -15.54 -9.41 16.88
CA GLN A 310 -14.45 -9.62 17.84
C GLN A 310 -14.28 -8.40 18.76
N ILE A 311 -14.25 -7.18 18.21
CA ILE A 311 -14.07 -5.95 18.98
C ILE A 311 -15.23 -5.73 19.94
N LYS A 312 -16.47 -5.97 19.52
CA LYS A 312 -17.63 -5.92 20.42
C LYS A 312 -17.56 -6.96 21.53
N ARG A 313 -17.00 -8.13 21.26
CA ARG A 313 -16.72 -9.13 22.32
C ARG A 313 -15.76 -8.56 23.35
N LEU A 314 -14.68 -7.91 22.91
CA LEU A 314 -13.71 -7.26 23.80
C LEU A 314 -14.33 -6.09 24.59
N GLU A 315 -15.20 -5.31 23.96
CA GLU A 315 -15.96 -4.25 24.63
C GLU A 315 -16.82 -4.81 25.77
N ARG A 316 -17.59 -5.87 25.50
CA ARG A 316 -18.39 -6.57 26.53
C ARG A 316 -17.51 -7.10 27.65
N GLY A 317 -16.39 -7.74 27.33
CA GLY A 317 -15.45 -8.26 28.33
C GLY A 317 -14.89 -7.16 29.25
N LEU A 318 -14.65 -5.96 28.72
CA LEU A 318 -14.16 -4.85 29.54
C LEU A 318 -15.25 -4.31 30.48
N ARG A 319 -16.51 -4.32 30.04
CA ARG A 319 -17.67 -3.97 30.87
C ARG A 319 -17.95 -5.01 31.95
N GLU A 320 -17.64 -6.28 31.71
CA GLU A 320 -17.73 -7.34 32.71
C GLU A 320 -16.59 -7.29 33.74
N ARG A 321 -15.45 -6.68 33.38
CA ARG A 321 -14.25 -6.54 34.22
C ARG A 321 -13.79 -5.07 34.33
N PRO A 322 -14.64 -4.17 34.89
CA PRO A 322 -14.30 -2.75 35.01
C PRO A 322 -13.11 -2.50 35.94
N ASP A 323 -12.81 -3.43 36.86
CA ASP A 323 -11.66 -3.41 37.76
C ASP A 323 -10.31 -3.35 37.01
N VAL A 324 -10.26 -3.90 35.79
CA VAL A 324 -9.07 -3.84 34.94
C VAL A 324 -8.76 -2.39 34.56
N VAL A 325 -9.77 -1.60 34.19
CA VAL A 325 -9.61 -0.18 33.85
C VAL A 325 -9.18 0.62 35.07
N GLU A 326 -9.81 0.37 36.22
CA GLU A 326 -9.48 1.05 37.47
C GLU A 326 -8.04 0.74 37.93
N SER A 327 -7.58 -0.50 37.76
CA SER A 327 -6.20 -0.90 38.05
C SER A 327 -5.20 -0.19 37.14
N LEU A 328 -5.48 -0.14 35.84
CA LEU A 328 -4.56 0.41 34.83
C LEU A 328 -4.49 1.94 34.82
N PHE A 329 -5.63 2.62 35.01
CA PHE A 329 -5.77 4.05 34.80
C PHE A 329 -6.19 4.83 36.06
N ARG A 330 -6.52 4.15 37.16
CA ARG A 330 -7.06 4.77 38.39
C ARG A 330 -8.32 5.61 38.13
N ARG A 331 -9.14 5.15 37.18
CA ARG A 331 -10.42 5.74 36.77
C ARG A 331 -11.45 4.62 36.68
N LYS A 332 -12.69 4.89 37.10
CA LYS A 332 -13.79 3.93 36.94
C LYS A 332 -14.28 3.94 35.50
N LEU A 333 -14.60 2.77 34.96
CA LEU A 333 -15.11 2.65 33.60
C LEU A 333 -16.43 3.41 33.41
N ASP A 334 -17.29 3.45 34.43
CA ASP A 334 -18.59 4.15 34.38
C ASP A 334 -18.46 5.69 34.23
N ASP A 335 -17.31 6.25 34.61
CA ASP A 335 -17.01 7.68 34.46
C ASP A 335 -16.43 8.00 33.07
N LEU A 336 -16.25 6.99 32.21
CA LEU A 336 -15.58 7.11 30.93
C LEU A 336 -16.50 6.74 29.77
N THR A 337 -16.32 7.43 28.65
CA THR A 337 -16.90 6.99 27.38
C THR A 337 -16.01 5.92 26.76
N LEU A 338 -16.47 4.66 26.74
CA LEU A 338 -15.78 3.58 26.05
C LEU A 338 -16.04 3.65 24.54
N VAL A 339 -14.98 3.73 23.74
CA VAL A 339 -15.06 3.81 22.27
C VAL A 339 -14.24 2.72 21.61
N PRO A 340 -14.87 1.74 20.93
CA PRO A 340 -14.17 0.73 20.18
C PRO A 340 -13.64 1.26 18.84
N VAL A 341 -12.39 0.91 18.53
CA VAL A 341 -11.67 1.34 17.32
C VAL A 341 -10.95 0.14 16.70
N MET A 342 -11.24 -0.14 15.43
CA MET A 342 -10.39 -0.98 14.59
C MET A 342 -9.34 -0.09 13.92
N LEU A 343 -8.07 -0.39 14.15
CA LEU A 343 -6.94 0.36 13.59
C LEU A 343 -6.13 -0.50 12.63
N ASN A 344 -6.19 -0.18 11.35
CA ASN A 344 -5.45 -0.87 10.31
C ASN A 344 -4.01 -0.34 10.21
N SER A 345 -3.03 -1.22 9.97
CA SER A 345 -1.66 -0.78 9.65
C SER A 345 -1.60 -0.08 8.29
N MET A 346 -2.37 -0.58 7.32
CA MET A 346 -2.48 -0.07 5.96
C MET A 346 -3.64 0.92 5.82
N THR A 347 -3.67 1.69 4.73
CA THR A 347 -4.48 2.92 4.55
C THR A 347 -6.00 2.71 4.40
N TYR A 348 -6.57 1.66 4.99
CA TYR A 348 -8.00 1.40 5.05
C TYR A 348 -8.65 2.13 6.22
N SER A 349 -9.53 3.07 5.93
CA SER A 349 -10.40 3.76 6.87
C SER A 349 -11.80 3.82 6.27
N ARG A 350 -12.84 3.83 7.10
CA ARG A 350 -14.23 4.05 6.66
C ARG A 350 -15.07 4.68 7.78
N GLY A 351 -16.31 5.04 7.44
CA GLY A 351 -17.29 5.38 8.48
C GLY A 351 -17.54 4.21 9.44
N PRO A 352 -17.99 4.48 10.68
CA PRO A 352 -18.18 3.45 11.69
C PRO A 352 -19.12 2.32 11.24
N VAL A 353 -18.81 1.09 11.68
CA VAL A 353 -19.65 -0.10 11.46
C VAL A 353 -20.11 -0.59 12.81
N GLU A 354 -21.42 -0.58 13.03
CA GLU A 354 -22.05 -1.07 14.27
C GLU A 354 -21.42 -0.52 15.56
N GLY A 355 -21.09 0.78 15.55
CA GLY A 355 -20.49 1.50 16.67
C GLY A 355 -18.97 1.44 16.76
N VAL A 356 -18.31 0.58 15.97
CA VAL A 356 -16.85 0.47 15.90
C VAL A 356 -16.30 1.47 14.88
N TYR A 357 -15.45 2.39 15.34
CA TYR A 357 -14.75 3.33 14.45
C TYR A 357 -13.63 2.60 13.71
N ILE A 358 -13.45 2.88 12.42
CA ILE A 358 -12.46 2.19 11.59
C ILE A 358 -11.50 3.21 10.99
N SER A 359 -10.23 3.14 11.40
CA SER A 359 -9.18 4.02 10.88
C SER A 359 -7.93 3.25 10.47
N ASP A 360 -6.94 3.98 9.99
CA ASP A 360 -5.61 3.47 9.70
C ASP A 360 -4.52 4.26 10.40
N TRP A 361 -3.38 3.61 10.59
CA TRP A 361 -2.23 4.19 11.27
C TRP A 361 -1.77 5.49 10.63
N SER A 362 -1.72 5.57 9.30
CA SER A 362 -1.27 6.77 8.60
C SER A 362 -2.17 7.98 8.86
N ALA A 363 -3.49 7.75 8.95
CA ALA A 363 -4.48 8.77 9.28
C ALA A 363 -4.41 9.17 10.75
N LEU A 364 -4.45 8.19 11.65
CA LEU A 364 -4.49 8.39 13.09
C LEU A 364 -3.20 9.07 13.60
N SER A 365 -2.03 8.55 13.23
CA SER A 365 -0.75 9.11 13.65
C SER A 365 -0.57 10.55 13.17
N LYS A 366 -1.02 10.85 11.94
CA LYS A 366 -1.00 12.21 11.42
C LYS A 366 -1.95 13.13 12.19
N PHE A 367 -3.13 12.64 12.57
CA PHE A 367 -4.03 13.41 13.42
C PHE A 367 -3.35 13.81 14.73
N PHE A 368 -2.66 12.92 15.44
CA PHE A 368 -2.01 13.29 16.70
C PHE A 368 -0.74 14.15 16.54
N THR A 369 -0.10 14.14 15.37
CA THR A 369 1.19 14.84 15.15
C THR A 369 1.05 16.15 14.38
N GLU A 370 -0.02 16.33 13.60
CA GLU A 370 -0.28 17.53 12.82
C GLU A 370 -1.68 18.08 13.14
N SER A 371 -1.76 19.32 13.63
CA SER A 371 -3.05 20.00 13.88
C SER A 371 -3.75 20.47 12.61
N THR A 372 -3.08 20.36 11.45
CA THR A 372 -3.61 20.81 10.17
C THR A 372 -3.24 19.85 9.05
N ILE A 373 -4.13 19.73 8.07
CA ILE A 373 -3.77 19.22 6.75
C ILE A 373 -3.30 20.39 5.92
N SER A 374 -2.03 20.37 5.54
CA SER A 374 -1.41 21.45 4.78
C SER A 374 -0.88 20.95 3.45
N ARG A 375 -0.95 21.82 2.45
CA ARG A 375 -0.12 21.74 1.25
C ARG A 375 1.32 22.02 1.66
N PHE A 376 2.24 21.16 1.25
CA PHE A 376 3.65 21.35 1.50
C PHE A 376 4.45 21.36 0.19
N GLY A 377 5.63 21.95 0.24
CA GLY A 377 6.69 21.71 -0.73
C GLY A 377 7.93 21.20 -0.03
N LEU A 378 8.97 20.92 -0.81
CA LEU A 378 10.28 20.59 -0.30
C LEU A 378 11.23 21.77 -0.48
N GLN A 379 11.94 22.11 0.59
CA GLN A 379 13.04 23.06 0.58
C GLN A 379 14.21 22.40 1.31
N ASN A 380 15.33 22.21 0.60
CA ASN A 380 16.51 21.50 1.11
C ASN A 380 16.18 20.13 1.73
N GLY A 381 15.33 19.34 1.07
CA GLY A 381 14.90 18.03 1.55
C GLY A 381 13.92 18.04 2.73
N LYS A 382 13.54 19.21 3.25
CA LYS A 382 12.58 19.34 4.36
C LYS A 382 11.21 19.77 3.89
N LYS A 383 10.17 19.21 4.52
CA LYS A 383 8.76 19.58 4.31
C LYS A 383 8.53 21.00 4.82
N VAL A 384 8.08 21.89 3.94
CA VAL A 384 7.69 23.27 4.29
C VAL A 384 6.22 23.47 3.94
N ASN A 385 5.42 23.82 4.94
CA ASN A 385 3.99 24.10 4.75
C ASN A 385 3.82 25.40 3.94
N LYS A 386 3.06 25.31 2.85
CA LYS A 386 2.75 26.42 1.95
C LYS A 386 1.35 26.99 2.20
N GLN A 387 0.40 26.14 2.58
CA GLN A 387 -0.99 26.54 2.77
C GLN A 387 -1.73 25.52 3.63
N THR A 388 -2.46 25.98 4.65
CA THR A 388 -3.39 25.12 5.40
C THR A 388 -4.67 24.89 4.60
N ILE A 389 -5.00 23.62 4.37
CA ILE A 389 -6.22 23.18 3.67
C ILE A 389 -7.35 22.94 4.67
N HIS A 390 -7.03 22.36 5.83
CA HIS A 390 -7.99 22.04 6.86
C HIS A 390 -7.33 22.02 8.24
N THR A 391 -8.07 22.42 9.28
CA THR A 391 -7.63 22.32 10.68
C THR A 391 -8.29 21.10 11.30
N LEU A 392 -7.49 20.20 11.87
CA LEU A 392 -7.95 18.95 12.50
C LEU A 392 -8.34 19.17 13.95
N TRP A 393 -7.54 19.95 14.68
CA TRP A 393 -7.79 20.31 16.07
C TRP A 393 -7.08 21.61 16.42
N LYS A 394 -7.46 22.21 17.55
CA LYS A 394 -6.87 23.44 18.09
C LYS A 394 -6.19 23.18 19.43
N GLY A 395 -5.25 24.04 19.81
CA GLY A 395 -4.54 23.95 21.09
C GLY A 395 -3.23 23.19 21.00
N LYS A 396 -2.78 22.63 22.13
CA LYS A 396 -1.48 21.93 22.25
C LYS A 396 -1.54 20.46 21.86
N ARG A 397 -2.70 19.82 21.99
CA ARG A 397 -2.98 18.42 21.69
C ARG A 397 -4.46 18.25 21.35
N PRO A 398 -4.86 17.23 20.56
CA PRO A 398 -6.26 17.00 20.25
C PRO A 398 -7.08 16.57 21.47
N THR A 399 -8.36 16.97 21.47
CA THR A 399 -9.37 16.50 22.42
C THR A 399 -10.03 15.20 21.95
N ALA A 400 -10.67 14.46 22.87
CA ALA A 400 -11.44 13.27 22.52
C ALA A 400 -12.56 13.57 21.51
N LYS A 401 -13.27 14.70 21.68
CA LYS A 401 -14.34 15.11 20.77
C LYS A 401 -13.82 15.36 19.34
N GLU A 402 -12.72 16.09 19.18
CA GLU A 402 -12.13 16.33 17.85
C GLU A 402 -11.67 15.03 17.18
N LEU A 403 -11.18 14.08 17.98
CA LEU A 403 -10.81 12.75 17.48
C LEU A 403 -12.05 11.98 16.99
N LEU A 404 -13.13 11.93 17.77
CA LEU A 404 -14.36 11.22 17.37
C LEU A 404 -15.01 11.87 16.13
N ASP A 405 -15.04 13.20 16.06
CA ASP A 405 -15.48 13.95 14.88
C ASP A 405 -14.64 13.57 13.64
N TYR A 406 -13.32 13.41 13.81
CA TYR A 406 -12.42 12.97 12.76
C TYR A 406 -12.63 11.51 12.35
N LEU A 407 -12.77 10.60 13.31
CA LEU A 407 -12.94 9.16 13.07
C LEU A 407 -14.30 8.84 12.42
N ALA A 408 -15.34 9.61 12.71
CA ALA A 408 -16.67 9.42 12.11
C ALA A 408 -16.64 9.58 10.58
N MET A 409 -15.85 10.53 10.07
CA MET A 409 -15.63 10.68 8.63
C MET A 409 -14.32 11.44 8.35
N PRO A 410 -13.19 10.71 8.19
CA PRO A 410 -11.90 11.33 7.94
C PRO A 410 -11.94 12.20 6.68
N ILE A 411 -11.43 13.44 6.79
CA ILE A 411 -11.51 14.44 5.71
C ILE A 411 -10.87 13.96 4.40
N GLN A 412 -9.84 13.12 4.45
CA GLN A 412 -9.24 12.53 3.26
C GLN A 412 -10.22 11.64 2.48
N LEU A 413 -11.07 10.88 3.17
CA LEU A 413 -12.11 10.06 2.55
C LEU A 413 -13.22 10.95 2.00
N LYS A 414 -13.65 11.96 2.78
CA LYS A 414 -14.66 12.94 2.32
C LYS A 414 -14.23 13.67 1.05
N LEU A 415 -12.95 14.03 0.94
CA LEU A 415 -12.40 14.67 -0.26
C LEU A 415 -12.32 13.69 -1.44
N MET A 416 -11.89 12.45 -1.21
CA MET A 416 -11.83 11.42 -2.26
C MET A 416 -13.22 11.04 -2.77
N GLY A 417 -14.15 10.75 -1.87
CA GLY A 417 -15.53 10.37 -2.19
C GLY A 417 -16.25 11.39 -3.07
N LYS A 418 -16.06 12.69 -2.81
CA LYS A 418 -16.62 13.79 -3.64
C LYS A 418 -16.12 13.81 -5.09
N HIS A 419 -15.02 13.13 -5.36
CA HIS A 419 -14.37 13.09 -6.68
C HIS A 419 -14.30 11.68 -7.27
N LEU A 420 -14.91 10.69 -6.60
CA LEU A 420 -15.07 9.35 -7.17
C LEU A 420 -15.95 9.42 -8.42
N ARG A 421 -15.60 8.61 -9.40
CA ARG A 421 -16.31 8.42 -10.65
C ARG A 421 -16.38 6.95 -10.96
N CYS A 422 -17.47 6.57 -11.59
CA CYS A 422 -17.59 5.27 -12.21
C CYS A 422 -17.66 5.49 -13.72
N LYS A 423 -16.85 4.76 -14.49
CA LYS A 423 -16.84 4.85 -15.95
C LYS A 423 -16.81 3.44 -16.54
N TYR A 424 -17.40 3.32 -17.73
CA TYR A 424 -17.21 2.14 -18.55
C TYR A 424 -15.94 2.30 -19.38
N PHE A 425 -15.10 1.28 -19.38
CA PHE A 425 -13.91 1.21 -20.21
C PHE A 425 -14.09 0.13 -21.26
N ASP A 426 -13.85 0.49 -22.51
CA ASP A 426 -13.88 -0.40 -23.66
C ASP A 426 -12.58 -1.22 -23.72
N ARG A 427 -12.71 -2.54 -23.86
CA ARG A 427 -11.58 -3.48 -23.84
C ARG A 427 -11.73 -4.48 -25.00
N PRO A 428 -11.05 -4.23 -26.13
CA PRO A 428 -11.04 -5.19 -27.23
C PRO A 428 -10.41 -6.52 -26.79
N MET A 429 -11.08 -7.63 -27.08
CA MET A 429 -10.57 -8.99 -26.84
C MET A 429 -10.05 -9.64 -28.11
N SER A 430 -10.62 -9.26 -29.26
CA SER A 430 -10.25 -9.75 -30.58
C SER A 430 -10.45 -8.64 -31.62
N GLU A 431 -10.34 -8.98 -32.90
CA GLU A 431 -10.61 -8.05 -34.00
C GLU A 431 -12.08 -7.62 -34.10
N SER A 432 -13.00 -8.41 -33.55
CA SER A 432 -14.46 -8.19 -33.65
C SER A 432 -15.21 -8.25 -32.32
N SER A 433 -14.55 -8.57 -31.21
CA SER A 433 -15.19 -8.69 -29.88
C SER A 433 -14.64 -7.66 -28.90
N ILE A 434 -15.55 -7.06 -28.15
CA ILE A 434 -15.24 -6.07 -27.13
C ILE A 434 -16.11 -6.29 -25.89
N PHE A 435 -15.55 -5.99 -24.72
CA PHE A 435 -16.35 -5.84 -23.51
C PHE A 435 -16.17 -4.47 -22.89
N PHE A 436 -17.15 -4.08 -22.09
CA PHE A 436 -17.17 -2.89 -21.27
C PHE A 436 -17.26 -3.28 -19.81
N ALA A 437 -16.34 -2.76 -19.01
CA ALA A 437 -16.36 -2.97 -17.56
C ALA A 437 -16.53 -1.64 -16.83
N GLN A 438 -17.38 -1.66 -15.82
CA GLN A 438 -17.53 -0.54 -14.91
C GLN A 438 -16.35 -0.47 -13.94
N GLU A 439 -15.51 0.55 -14.06
CA GLU A 439 -14.33 0.77 -13.22
C GLU A 439 -14.45 2.09 -12.42
N LEU A 440 -13.94 2.05 -11.19
CA LEU A 440 -13.81 3.22 -10.32
C LEU A 440 -12.60 4.06 -10.71
N ASP A 441 -12.77 5.38 -10.66
CA ASP A 441 -11.76 6.39 -10.97
C ASP A 441 -11.88 7.58 -9.99
N VAL A 442 -10.84 8.40 -9.91
CA VAL A 442 -10.88 9.69 -9.20
C VAL A 442 -10.65 10.81 -10.20
N ASP A 443 -11.48 11.85 -10.19
CA ASP A 443 -11.13 13.08 -10.92
C ASP A 443 -9.94 13.78 -10.24
N GLU A 444 -8.73 13.40 -10.65
CA GLU A 444 -7.49 13.98 -10.15
C GLU A 444 -7.41 15.49 -10.40
N GLU A 445 -7.92 15.98 -11.54
CA GLU A 445 -7.86 17.39 -11.90
C GLU A 445 -8.72 18.22 -10.95
N LYS A 446 -9.97 17.79 -10.71
CA LYS A 446 -10.86 18.44 -9.75
C LYS A 446 -10.36 18.28 -8.32
N MET A 447 -9.82 17.12 -7.97
CA MET A 447 -9.26 16.91 -6.64
C MET A 447 -8.05 17.83 -6.38
N LEU A 448 -7.14 17.99 -7.36
CA LEU A 448 -6.02 18.91 -7.28
C LEU A 448 -6.49 20.37 -7.16
N LYS A 449 -7.51 20.76 -7.93
CA LYS A 449 -8.13 22.09 -7.81
C LYS A 449 -8.78 22.31 -6.45
N ALA A 450 -9.52 21.32 -5.93
CA ALA A 450 -10.15 21.37 -4.60
C ALA A 450 -9.10 21.45 -3.47
N ARG A 451 -7.90 20.90 -3.69
CA ARG A 451 -6.73 21.04 -2.83
C ARG A 451 -5.95 22.35 -3.05
N GLY A 452 -6.42 23.25 -3.93
CA GLY A 452 -5.78 24.53 -4.23
C GLY A 452 -4.48 24.45 -5.04
N VAL A 453 -4.28 23.39 -5.84
CA VAL A 453 -3.07 23.17 -6.64
C VAL A 453 -3.23 23.85 -8.03
N PRO A 454 -2.32 24.75 -8.45
CA PRO A 454 -2.28 25.22 -9.83
C PRO A 454 -1.98 24.04 -10.75
N LEU A 455 -2.83 23.82 -11.75
CA LEU A 455 -2.51 22.89 -12.83
C LEU A 455 -1.22 23.36 -13.50
N ALA A 456 -0.28 22.45 -13.72
CA ALA A 456 0.81 22.70 -14.64
C ALA A 456 0.18 23.16 -15.96
N LYS A 457 0.50 24.39 -16.39
CA LYS A 457 0.02 24.91 -17.68
C LYS A 457 0.39 23.88 -18.74
N LYS A 458 -0.60 23.31 -19.44
CA LYS A 458 -0.37 22.52 -20.65
C LYS A 458 0.67 23.26 -21.47
N ALA A 459 1.77 22.60 -21.83
CA ALA A 459 2.80 23.16 -22.67
C ALA A 459 2.12 23.71 -23.94
N GLY A 460 1.98 25.03 -24.01
CA GLY A 460 1.38 25.68 -25.16
C GLY A 460 2.23 25.35 -26.36
N LYS A 461 1.60 24.83 -27.43
CA LYS A 461 2.22 24.68 -28.75
C LYS A 461 3.03 25.94 -29.03
N LYS A 462 4.37 25.82 -29.10
CA LYS A 462 5.24 26.88 -29.63
C LYS A 462 4.69 27.22 -31.01
N LYS A 463 4.05 28.40 -31.14
CA LYS A 463 3.82 29.00 -32.45
C LYS A 463 5.19 29.28 -33.04
N ILE A 464 5.63 28.42 -33.97
CA ILE A 464 6.75 28.70 -34.85
C ILE A 464 6.36 29.96 -35.62
N LYS A 465 7.00 31.09 -35.29
CA LYS A 465 6.94 32.29 -36.13
C LYS A 465 7.79 32.00 -37.36
N THR A 466 7.15 31.63 -38.45
CA THR A 466 7.72 31.67 -39.79
C THR A 466 8.10 33.12 -40.10
N ARG A 467 9.39 33.43 -40.07
CA ARG A 467 9.94 34.66 -40.63
C ARG A 467 9.82 34.56 -42.15
N HIS A 468 8.80 35.19 -42.73
CA HIS A 468 8.83 35.54 -44.14
C HIS A 468 9.90 36.60 -44.36
N LYS A 469 11.02 36.22 -45.01
CA LYS A 469 11.84 37.17 -45.76
C LYS A 469 11.04 37.57 -46.99
N LYS A 470 10.68 38.85 -47.11
CA LYS A 470 10.27 39.46 -48.38
C LYS A 470 11.49 40.16 -48.97
N ARG A 471 11.81 39.73 -50.20
CA ARG A 471 12.63 40.33 -51.26
C ARG A 471 13.98 40.92 -50.88
#